data_AF-A0A415H8L1-F1
#
_entry.id   AF-A0A415H8L1-F1
#
_cell.length_a   1.000
_cell.length_b   1.000
_cell.length_c   1.000
_cell.angle_alpha   90.00
_cell.angle_beta   90.00
_cell.angle_gamma   90.00
#
_symmetry.space_group_name_H-M   'P 1'
#
loop_
_entity.id
_entity.type
_entity.pdbx_description
1 polymer ?
#
loop_
_entity_poly.entity_id
_entity_poly.type
_entity_poly.pdbx_seq_one_letter_code
_entity_poly.pdbx_strand_id
1 'polypeptide(L)'
;MIKIRAVFPMCLPSEKNWEGCKFSTGRSKHMGGLFYTGQSRRTSGSFTVTCSGAEDIVKRLNKLENGGQTAIKKTVNDFMSRAPAWVSKGIREHYGVDTAAINEAKQQPRRGQSSIQVAGVQVDSASLIYKGRTLTPTHFKMSPKSRPSAQQKKPIRIPGQLIAGAGDVAMVRPPRPYQVKATIIKGSRVSLGSNVFLTGGNGGSMLPFQKTGRGRSPIEAVRTLSVPQMIDGKARQTIETTISEKLGERFNHYIDQVMK
;
A
#
# COMPACT_ATOMS: atom_id res chain seq x y z
N MET A 1 78.89 -27.20 6.04
CA MET A 1 78.11 -28.20 6.81
C MET A 1 76.65 -27.77 6.77
N ILE A 2 75.59 -28.54 6.53
CA ILE A 2 75.33 -29.94 6.17
C ILE A 2 73.91 -29.89 5.55
N LYS A 3 73.70 -30.50 4.37
CA LYS A 3 72.37 -30.83 3.80
C LYS A 3 71.59 -31.69 4.80
N ILE A 4 70.25 -31.73 4.77
CA ILE A 4 69.50 -33.00 4.86
C ILE A 4 68.06 -32.81 4.38
N ARG A 5 67.71 -33.63 3.36
CA ARG A 5 66.36 -34.08 2.98
C ARG A 5 65.88 -35.09 4.02
N ALA A 6 64.58 -35.13 4.32
CA ALA A 6 63.82 -36.35 4.64
C ALA A 6 62.35 -35.96 4.91
N VAL A 7 61.29 -36.76 4.76
CA VAL A 7 60.95 -38.07 4.17
C VAL A 7 59.44 -38.21 4.47
N PHE A 8 58.62 -38.64 3.50
CA PHE A 8 57.25 -39.15 3.73
C PHE A 8 57.32 -40.46 4.54
N PRO A 9 56.38 -40.81 5.45
CA PRO A 9 55.16 -41.52 5.01
C PRO A 9 53.91 -41.50 5.94
N MET A 10 52.76 -41.84 5.32
CA MET A 10 51.67 -42.73 5.77
C MET A 10 50.77 -42.49 7.01
N CYS A 11 49.46 -42.66 6.72
CA CYS A 11 48.40 -43.45 7.40
C CYS A 11 47.55 -42.91 8.58
N LEU A 12 46.26 -42.65 8.22
CA LEU A 12 44.98 -43.11 8.81
C LEU A 12 44.56 -42.66 10.24
N PRO A 13 43.27 -42.28 10.39
CA PRO A 13 42.22 -43.22 10.82
C PRO A 13 40.97 -43.14 9.91
N SER A 14 40.43 -44.24 9.37
CA SER A 14 39.57 -45.26 10.02
C SER A 14 38.18 -44.75 10.44
N GLU A 15 37.23 -44.88 9.50
CA GLU A 15 35.88 -45.49 9.66
C GLU A 15 35.07 -45.27 10.97
N LYS A 16 33.92 -44.57 10.89
CA LYS A 16 32.55 -45.16 10.98
C LYS A 16 31.43 -44.14 11.15
N ASN A 17 30.28 -44.55 10.62
CA ASN A 17 28.90 -44.10 10.87
C ASN A 17 28.52 -42.73 10.35
N TRP A 18 27.76 -42.69 9.25
CA TRP A 18 26.37 -42.19 9.19
C TRP A 18 25.69 -42.87 7.98
N GLU A 19 25.19 -44.09 8.17
CA GLU A 19 24.13 -44.63 7.31
C GLU A 19 22.85 -43.85 7.59
N GLY A 20 22.18 -43.35 6.55
CA GLY A 20 20.82 -42.85 6.69
C GLY A 20 20.47 -41.57 5.94
N CYS A 21 20.76 -41.47 4.65
CA CYS A 21 19.92 -40.71 3.72
C CYS A 21 20.13 -41.22 2.30
N LYS A 22 19.19 -42.03 1.81
CA LYS A 22 19.11 -42.38 0.39
C LYS A 22 18.82 -41.12 -0.40
N PHE A 23 19.86 -40.46 -0.88
CA PHE A 23 19.74 -39.43 -1.90
C PHE A 23 19.44 -40.14 -3.22
N SER A 24 18.20 -40.03 -3.68
CA SER A 24 17.83 -40.45 -5.04
C SER A 24 18.78 -39.75 -6.02
N THR A 25 19.53 -40.54 -6.78
CA THR A 25 20.40 -40.08 -7.87
C THR A 25 19.53 -39.49 -8.97
N GLY A 26 19.10 -38.24 -8.78
CA GLY A 26 18.58 -37.39 -9.83
C GLY A 26 19.71 -37.16 -10.82
N ARG A 27 19.58 -37.72 -12.03
CA ARG A 27 20.50 -37.55 -13.15
C ARG A 27 20.97 -36.11 -13.26
N SER A 28 22.21 -35.86 -12.83
CA SER A 28 23.00 -34.71 -13.29
C SER A 28 23.16 -34.87 -14.79
N LYS A 29 22.36 -34.14 -15.57
CA LYS A 29 22.56 -34.02 -17.02
C LYS A 29 23.75 -33.08 -17.22
N HIS A 30 24.96 -33.64 -17.15
CA HIS A 30 26.17 -32.99 -17.64
C HIS A 30 25.95 -32.54 -19.09
N MET A 31 26.25 -31.28 -19.38
CA MET A 31 26.29 -30.64 -20.71
C MET A 31 27.46 -31.17 -21.56
N GLY A 32 27.79 -32.46 -21.46
CA GLY A 32 28.82 -33.12 -22.25
C GLY A 32 28.18 -33.79 -23.46
N GLY A 33 28.13 -33.09 -24.59
CA GLY A 33 27.65 -33.64 -25.86
C GLY A 33 26.57 -32.81 -26.52
N LEU A 34 26.83 -31.54 -26.84
CA LEU A 34 25.95 -30.80 -27.76
C LEU A 34 26.36 -30.97 -29.21
N PHE A 35 27.64 -31.26 -29.40
CA PHE A 35 28.27 -31.47 -30.69
C PHE A 35 28.98 -32.82 -30.62
N TYR A 36 28.60 -33.71 -31.53
CA TYR A 36 29.27 -35.00 -31.67
C TYR A 36 29.83 -35.11 -33.07
N THR A 37 31.06 -35.55 -33.13
CA THR A 37 31.80 -35.79 -34.34
C THR A 37 31.56 -37.25 -34.75
N GLY A 38 30.75 -37.48 -35.80
CA GLY A 38 30.57 -38.82 -36.37
C GLY A 38 31.88 -39.36 -36.98
N GLN A 39 32.24 -40.61 -36.68
CA GLN A 39 33.46 -41.21 -37.24
C GLN A 39 33.37 -41.36 -38.76
N SER A 40 34.26 -40.65 -39.47
CA SER A 40 34.45 -40.82 -40.91
C SER A 40 35.05 -42.19 -41.22
N ARG A 41 34.30 -43.06 -41.91
CA ARG A 41 34.88 -44.23 -42.59
C ARG A 41 35.64 -43.75 -43.83
N ARG A 42 36.89 -43.33 -43.59
CA ARG A 42 38.04 -43.02 -44.47
C ARG A 42 37.82 -42.26 -45.80
N THR A 43 38.71 -41.26 -45.95
CA THR A 43 39.15 -40.49 -47.14
C THR A 43 38.33 -39.24 -47.51
N SER A 44 39.04 -38.10 -47.58
CA SER A 44 38.61 -36.71 -47.87
C SER A 44 37.86 -35.93 -46.77
N GLY A 45 38.64 -35.33 -45.87
CA GLY A 45 38.59 -33.90 -45.51
C GLY A 45 37.30 -33.22 -45.02
N SER A 46 36.18 -33.91 -44.74
CA SER A 46 35.00 -33.25 -44.17
C SER A 46 34.51 -33.95 -42.90
N PHE A 47 34.35 -33.16 -41.85
CA PHE A 47 33.81 -33.60 -40.57
C PHE A 47 32.40 -33.03 -40.42
N THR A 48 31.38 -33.87 -40.51
CA THR A 48 29.98 -33.48 -40.27
C THR A 48 29.68 -33.53 -38.78
N VAL A 49 29.37 -32.37 -38.19
CA VAL A 49 28.93 -32.24 -36.79
C VAL A 49 27.41 -32.21 -36.77
N THR A 50 26.79 -33.14 -36.05
CA THR A 50 25.33 -33.15 -35.86
C THR A 50 24.98 -32.68 -34.44
N CYS A 51 23.97 -31.81 -34.35
CA CYS A 51 23.50 -31.23 -33.08
C CYS A 51 22.22 -31.96 -32.63
N SER A 52 22.35 -33.04 -31.86
CA SER A 52 21.18 -33.79 -31.36
C SER A 52 20.63 -33.26 -30.03
N GLY A 53 21.17 -32.15 -29.51
CA GLY A 53 20.67 -31.45 -28.32
C GLY A 53 19.92 -30.14 -28.59
N ALA A 54 19.80 -29.72 -29.86
CA ALA A 54 19.22 -28.42 -30.22
C ALA A 54 17.75 -28.27 -29.79
N GLU A 55 16.93 -29.31 -29.98
CA GLU A 55 15.50 -29.28 -29.62
C GLU A 55 15.28 -29.14 -28.11
N ASP A 56 16.12 -29.79 -27.30
CA ASP A 56 16.05 -29.68 -25.84
C ASP A 56 16.45 -28.28 -25.35
N ILE A 57 17.42 -27.65 -26.03
CA ILE A 57 17.76 -26.24 -25.77
C ILE A 57 16.59 -25.34 -26.15
N VAL A 58 16.00 -25.51 -27.33
CA VAL A 58 14.85 -24.71 -27.78
C VAL A 58 13.65 -24.88 -26.82
N LYS A 59 13.37 -26.11 -26.36
CA LYS A 59 12.32 -26.36 -25.36
C LYS A 59 12.60 -25.67 -24.02
N ARG A 60 13.85 -25.67 -23.56
CA ARG A 60 14.24 -24.96 -22.32
C ARG A 60 14.18 -23.45 -22.47
N LEU A 61 14.60 -22.92 -23.61
CA LEU A 61 14.48 -21.50 -23.94
C LEU A 61 13.02 -21.06 -24.00
N ASN A 62 12.15 -21.84 -24.66
CA ASN A 62 10.72 -21.59 -24.69
C ASN A 62 10.09 -21.71 -23.29
N LYS A 63 10.54 -22.64 -22.44
CA LYS A 63 10.07 -22.74 -21.05
C LYS A 63 10.50 -21.52 -20.23
N LEU A 64 11.72 -21.02 -20.42
CA LEU A 64 12.23 -19.80 -19.79
C LEU A 64 11.44 -18.57 -20.23
N GLU A 65 11.18 -18.42 -21.52
CA GLU A 65 10.42 -17.29 -22.06
C GLU A 65 8.96 -17.30 -21.59
N ASN A 66 8.25 -18.42 -21.77
CA ASN A 66 6.87 -18.56 -21.34
C ASN A 66 6.73 -18.49 -19.81
N GLY A 67 7.73 -19.02 -19.11
CA GLY A 67 7.83 -18.95 -17.66
C GLY A 67 7.98 -17.50 -17.18
N GLY A 68 8.92 -16.75 -17.75
CA GLY A 68 9.15 -15.34 -17.44
C GLY A 68 7.91 -14.49 -17.71
N GLN A 69 7.26 -14.67 -18.87
CA GLN A 69 6.01 -13.97 -19.20
C GLN A 69 4.89 -14.31 -18.20
N THR A 70 4.79 -15.57 -17.78
CA THR A 70 3.79 -16.00 -16.78
C THR A 70 4.07 -15.38 -15.42
N ALA A 71 5.33 -15.32 -15.00
CA ALA A 71 5.73 -14.70 -13.74
C ALA A 71 5.41 -13.20 -13.73
N ILE A 72 5.66 -12.48 -14.83
CA ILE A 72 5.32 -11.06 -14.96
C ILE A 72 3.79 -10.87 -14.91
N LYS A 73 3.02 -11.64 -15.69
CA LYS A 73 1.54 -11.56 -15.68
C LYS A 73 0.95 -11.82 -14.28
N LYS A 74 1.47 -12.83 -13.57
CA LYS A 74 1.04 -13.14 -12.20
C LYS A 74 1.41 -12.02 -11.23
N THR A 75 2.61 -11.46 -11.34
CA THR A 75 3.05 -10.31 -10.52
C THR A 75 2.16 -9.10 -10.74
N VAL A 76 1.83 -8.76 -11.99
CA VAL A 76 0.95 -7.64 -12.33
C VAL A 76 -0.48 -7.86 -11.82
N ASN A 77 -1.01 -9.08 -11.94
CA ASN A 77 -2.35 -9.39 -11.42
C ASN A 77 -2.40 -9.33 -9.87
N ASP A 78 -1.38 -9.87 -9.20
CA ASP A 78 -1.26 -9.78 -7.74
C ASP A 78 -1.13 -8.31 -7.30
N PHE A 79 -0.35 -7.51 -8.02
CA PHE A 79 -0.24 -6.07 -7.81
C PHE A 79 -1.61 -5.38 -7.90
N MET A 80 -2.40 -5.60 -8.95
CA MET A 80 -3.73 -4.98 -9.10
C MET A 80 -4.67 -5.32 -7.94
N SER A 81 -4.56 -6.52 -7.38
CA SER A 81 -5.37 -6.94 -6.23
C SER A 81 -4.89 -6.36 -4.89
N ARG A 82 -3.57 -6.24 -4.68
CA ARG A 82 -2.96 -5.89 -3.39
C ARG A 82 -2.51 -4.44 -3.26
N ALA A 83 -2.16 -3.79 -4.36
CA ALA A 83 -1.71 -2.40 -4.37
C ALA A 83 -2.68 -1.44 -3.63
N PRO A 84 -4.02 -1.58 -3.76
CA PRO A 84 -4.94 -0.73 -3.01
C PRO A 84 -4.78 -0.87 -1.48
N ALA A 85 -4.48 -2.08 -1.00
CA ALA A 85 -4.28 -2.34 0.42
C ALA A 85 -2.95 -1.74 0.91
N TRP A 86 -1.89 -1.84 0.12
CA TRP A 86 -0.58 -1.25 0.44
C TRP A 86 -0.63 0.28 0.46
N VAL A 87 -1.26 0.90 -0.54
CA VAL A 87 -1.48 2.36 -0.58
C VAL A 87 -2.31 2.81 0.62
N SER A 88 -3.40 2.09 0.93
CA SER A 88 -4.23 2.39 2.11
C SER A 88 -3.46 2.26 3.42
N LYS A 89 -2.47 1.36 3.50
CA LYS A 89 -1.60 1.22 4.67
C LYS A 89 -0.63 2.41 4.76
N GLY A 90 0.07 2.75 3.68
CA GLY A 90 1.00 3.89 3.64
C GLY A 90 0.33 5.22 3.98
N ILE A 91 -0.89 5.48 3.49
CA ILE A 91 -1.65 6.69 3.85
C ILE A 91 -1.96 6.71 5.36
N ARG A 92 -2.40 5.58 5.94
CA ARG A 92 -2.80 5.50 7.36
C ARG A 92 -1.62 5.54 8.35
N GLU A 93 -0.40 5.35 7.87
CA GLU A 93 0.80 5.54 8.68
C GLU A 93 1.02 7.03 8.99
N HIS A 94 0.79 7.90 8.01
CA HIS A 94 1.00 9.34 8.14
C HIS A 94 -0.26 10.13 8.49
N TYR A 95 -1.44 9.64 8.12
CA TYR A 95 -2.71 10.35 8.26
C TYR A 95 -3.73 9.56 9.10
N GLY A 96 -4.59 10.28 9.82
CA GLY A 96 -5.62 9.71 10.68
C GLY A 96 -6.94 9.38 9.95
N VAL A 97 -6.87 8.89 8.72
CA VAL A 97 -8.01 8.75 7.78
C VAL A 97 -8.69 7.38 7.89
N ASP A 98 -10.00 7.35 7.75
CA ASP A 98 -10.79 6.12 7.68
C ASP A 98 -10.58 5.33 6.37
N THR A 99 -10.54 4.00 6.46
CA THR A 99 -10.34 3.11 5.30
C THR A 99 -11.45 3.22 4.25
N ALA A 100 -12.69 3.47 4.69
CA ALA A 100 -13.83 3.65 3.79
C ALA A 100 -13.63 4.82 2.83
N ALA A 101 -13.08 5.94 3.31
CA ALA A 101 -12.83 7.12 2.49
C ALA A 101 -11.76 6.87 1.41
N ILE A 102 -10.75 6.03 1.72
CA ILE A 102 -9.71 5.64 0.75
C ILE A 102 -10.31 4.72 -0.33
N ASN A 103 -11.19 3.80 0.06
CA ASN A 103 -11.87 2.89 -0.87
C ASN A 103 -12.86 3.62 -1.78
N GLU A 104 -13.57 4.64 -1.28
CA GLU A 104 -14.45 5.49 -2.10
C GLU A 104 -13.67 6.25 -3.18
N ALA A 105 -12.46 6.73 -2.86
CA ALA A 105 -11.59 7.40 -3.83
C ALA A 105 -11.03 6.49 -4.94
N LYS A 106 -11.24 5.17 -4.83
CA LYS A 106 -10.93 4.21 -5.90
C LYS A 106 -12.08 4.13 -6.92
N GLN A 107 -13.32 4.40 -6.51
CA GLN A 107 -14.49 4.27 -7.39
C GLN A 107 -14.64 5.52 -8.28
N GLN A 108 -15.13 5.34 -9.51
CA GLN A 108 -15.38 6.47 -10.41
C GLN A 108 -16.39 7.43 -9.77
N PRO A 109 -16.15 8.75 -9.81
CA PRO A 109 -17.06 9.73 -9.25
C PRO A 109 -18.38 9.70 -10.00
N ARG A 110 -19.50 9.74 -9.26
CA ARG A 110 -20.85 9.86 -9.84
C ARG A 110 -20.93 11.19 -10.63
N ARG A 111 -21.53 11.17 -11.83
CA ARG A 111 -21.72 12.36 -12.69
C ARG A 111 -22.29 13.53 -11.87
N GLY A 112 -21.66 14.70 -11.95
CA GLY A 112 -22.14 15.95 -11.34
C GLY A 112 -21.39 16.46 -10.10
N GLN A 113 -20.32 15.80 -9.65
CA GLN A 113 -19.52 16.29 -8.51
C GLN A 113 -18.33 17.16 -8.95
N SER A 114 -18.19 18.33 -8.33
CA SER A 114 -17.15 19.34 -8.60
C SER A 114 -15.72 18.83 -8.40
N SER A 115 -14.79 19.34 -9.24
CA SER A 115 -13.32 19.22 -9.23
C SER A 115 -12.76 17.91 -8.66
N ILE A 116 -12.49 16.94 -9.55
CA ILE A 116 -11.90 15.66 -9.21
C ILE A 116 -10.38 15.77 -9.34
N GLN A 117 -9.65 15.52 -8.25
CA GLN A 117 -8.20 15.40 -8.29
C GLN A 117 -7.81 13.97 -8.63
N VAL A 118 -6.71 13.80 -9.36
CA VAL A 118 -6.24 12.50 -9.85
C VAL A 118 -4.80 12.29 -9.42
N ALA A 119 -4.51 11.20 -8.73
CA ALA A 119 -3.15 10.73 -8.45
C ALA A 119 -3.03 9.28 -8.92
N GLY A 120 -1.86 8.85 -9.36
CA GLY A 120 -1.67 7.53 -9.94
C GLY A 120 -0.38 6.85 -9.46
N VAL A 121 -0.44 5.53 -9.31
CA VAL A 121 0.76 4.67 -9.18
C VAL A 121 0.86 3.81 -10.43
N GLN A 122 1.99 3.85 -11.13
CA GLN A 122 2.25 3.07 -12.34
C GLN A 122 3.37 2.05 -12.10
N VAL A 123 3.15 0.81 -12.55
CA VAL A 123 4.16 -0.26 -12.58
C VAL A 123 4.01 -0.98 -13.92
N ASP A 124 4.98 -0.81 -14.82
CA ASP A 124 4.97 -1.27 -16.23
C ASP A 124 3.65 -0.99 -16.97
N SER A 125 2.73 -1.95 -16.95
CA SER A 125 1.44 -1.92 -17.67
C SER A 125 0.23 -1.72 -16.75
N ALA A 126 0.43 -1.72 -15.43
CA ALA A 126 -0.63 -1.51 -14.45
C ALA A 126 -0.58 -0.09 -13.88
N SER A 127 -1.64 0.68 -14.13
CA SER A 127 -1.86 1.99 -13.52
C SER A 127 -3.01 1.92 -12.51
N LEU A 128 -2.73 2.31 -11.26
CA LEU A 128 -3.73 2.49 -10.23
C LEU A 128 -4.04 3.98 -10.09
N ILE A 129 -5.20 4.40 -10.60
CA ILE A 129 -5.63 5.80 -10.60
C ILE A 129 -6.59 6.03 -9.44
N TYR A 130 -6.25 6.97 -8.57
CA TYR A 130 -7.07 7.46 -7.47
C TYR A 130 -7.71 8.78 -7.86
N LYS A 131 -9.03 8.86 -7.70
CA LYS A 131 -9.82 10.06 -7.98
C LYS A 131 -10.58 10.46 -6.73
N GLY A 132 -10.46 11.71 -6.29
CA GLY A 132 -11.07 12.09 -5.02
C GLY A 132 -11.35 13.57 -4.86
N ARG A 133 -12.31 13.86 -3.97
CA ARG A 133 -12.58 15.18 -3.43
C ARG A 133 -11.87 15.37 -2.09
N THR A 134 -11.71 16.62 -1.67
CA THR A 134 -11.28 16.94 -0.31
C THR A 134 -12.28 16.37 0.69
N LEU A 135 -11.78 15.61 1.66
CA LEU A 135 -12.61 14.96 2.67
C LEU A 135 -13.05 15.95 3.74
N THR A 136 -14.18 15.68 4.38
CA THR A 136 -14.59 16.40 5.59
C THR A 136 -13.81 15.85 6.80
N PRO A 137 -13.59 16.68 7.84
CA PRO A 137 -12.93 16.25 9.07
C PRO A 137 -13.55 15.02 9.75
N THR A 138 -14.79 14.65 9.43
CA THR A 138 -15.45 13.43 9.92
C THR A 138 -14.76 12.14 9.49
N HIS A 139 -14.12 12.11 8.32
CA HIS A 139 -13.30 10.99 7.85
C HIS A 139 -11.93 10.92 8.52
N PHE A 140 -11.63 11.91 9.34
CA PHE A 140 -10.48 11.95 10.23
C PHE A 140 -10.98 11.79 11.66
N LYS A 141 -10.14 11.36 12.61
CA LYS A 141 -10.54 11.11 14.01
C LYS A 141 -10.93 12.40 14.78
N MET A 142 -12.03 13.04 14.38
CA MET A 142 -12.54 14.30 14.89
C MET A 142 -13.23 14.13 16.24
N SER A 143 -13.13 15.16 17.06
CA SER A 143 -13.84 15.31 18.33
C SER A 143 -14.29 16.76 18.47
N PRO A 144 -15.53 17.01 18.89
CA PRO A 144 -16.55 16.03 19.23
C PRO A 144 -17.23 15.41 17.98
N LYS A 145 -17.77 14.19 18.09
CA LYS A 145 -18.48 13.51 16.98
C LYS A 145 -19.92 13.99 16.79
N SER A 146 -20.50 14.56 17.85
CA SER A 146 -21.84 15.12 17.89
C SER A 146 -21.79 16.46 18.63
N ARG A 147 -22.82 17.29 18.47
CA ARG A 147 -22.89 18.57 19.19
C ARG A 147 -22.95 18.31 20.71
N PRO A 148 -22.00 18.82 21.50
CA PRO A 148 -22.04 18.67 22.95
C PRO A 148 -23.31 19.30 23.53
N SER A 149 -23.99 18.57 24.43
CA SER A 149 -25.21 19.03 25.11
C SER A 149 -24.95 19.71 26.45
N ALA A 150 -23.68 19.84 26.86
CA ALA A 150 -23.32 20.40 28.16
C ALA A 150 -23.72 21.89 28.23
N GLN A 151 -24.45 22.26 29.27
CA GLN A 151 -24.78 23.65 29.58
C GLN A 151 -23.70 24.29 30.46
N GLN A 152 -23.66 25.61 30.48
CA GLN A 152 -22.78 26.37 31.38
C GLN A 152 -23.25 26.20 32.83
N LYS A 153 -22.28 26.17 33.76
CA LYS A 153 -22.56 26.03 35.19
C LYS A 153 -23.29 27.25 35.76
N LYS A 154 -22.92 28.46 35.30
CA LYS A 154 -23.50 29.72 35.76
C LYS A 154 -24.68 30.11 34.85
N PRO A 155 -25.89 30.32 35.38
CA PRO A 155 -27.02 30.80 34.61
C PRO A 155 -26.85 32.29 34.29
N ILE A 156 -27.38 32.72 33.14
CA ILE A 156 -27.39 34.11 32.68
C ILE A 156 -28.82 34.66 32.81
N ARG A 157 -28.92 35.95 33.16
CA ARG A 157 -30.19 36.68 33.21
C ARG A 157 -30.55 37.20 31.83
N ILE A 158 -31.72 36.81 31.32
CA ILE A 158 -32.28 37.35 30.07
C ILE A 158 -33.45 38.26 30.45
N PRO A 159 -33.32 39.58 30.28
CA PRO A 159 -34.40 40.51 30.58
C PRO A 159 -35.57 40.36 29.59
N GLY A 160 -36.81 40.48 30.08
CA GLY A 160 -38.02 40.56 29.24
C GLY A 160 -38.62 39.23 28.79
N GLN A 161 -38.11 38.09 29.25
CA GLN A 161 -38.68 36.78 28.95
C GLN A 161 -39.03 36.08 30.27
N LEU A 162 -40.31 35.85 30.54
CA LEU A 162 -40.80 35.14 31.72
C LEU A 162 -40.65 33.63 31.51
N ILE A 163 -40.00 32.90 32.43
CA ILE A 163 -40.02 31.43 32.43
C ILE A 163 -40.61 30.94 33.75
N ALA A 164 -41.86 30.46 33.66
CA ALA A 164 -42.62 29.68 34.65
C ALA A 164 -42.87 30.28 36.06
N GLY A 165 -42.62 31.57 36.29
CA GLY A 165 -42.99 32.26 37.52
C GLY A 165 -42.83 33.77 37.39
N ALA A 166 -43.76 34.54 37.98
CA ALA A 166 -43.92 35.98 37.81
C ALA A 166 -42.69 36.83 38.22
N GLY A 167 -41.78 37.10 37.28
CA GLY A 167 -40.66 38.05 37.48
C GLY A 167 -40.03 38.55 36.18
N ASP A 168 -39.50 39.77 36.17
CA ASP A 168 -39.08 40.51 34.95
C ASP A 168 -37.91 39.88 34.14
N VAL A 169 -37.26 38.83 34.68
CA VAL A 169 -36.06 38.19 34.11
C VAL A 169 -36.16 36.67 34.09
N ALA A 170 -35.76 36.04 32.98
CA ALA A 170 -35.53 34.60 32.92
C ALA A 170 -34.09 34.24 33.29
N MET A 171 -33.94 33.18 34.09
CA MET A 171 -32.64 32.54 34.32
C MET A 171 -32.47 31.37 33.33
N VAL A 172 -31.53 31.48 32.40
CA VAL A 172 -31.24 30.42 31.41
C VAL A 172 -29.79 29.97 31.52
N ARG A 173 -29.54 28.66 31.39
CA ARG A 173 -28.19 28.08 31.28
C ARG A 173 -27.84 27.88 29.80
N PRO A 174 -27.04 28.76 29.18
CA PRO A 174 -26.68 28.62 27.78
C PRO A 174 -25.77 27.39 27.56
N PRO A 175 -25.68 26.89 26.32
CA PRO A 175 -24.76 25.80 25.98
C PRO A 175 -23.29 26.21 26.21
N ARG A 176 -22.46 25.24 26.60
CA ARG A 176 -21.03 25.45 26.82
C ARG A 176 -20.30 25.56 25.47
N PRO A 177 -19.42 26.56 25.28
CA PRO A 177 -18.63 26.64 24.05
C PRO A 177 -17.73 25.41 23.92
N TYR A 178 -17.56 24.95 22.69
CA TYR A 178 -16.71 23.81 22.36
C TYR A 178 -15.89 24.12 21.11
N GLN A 179 -14.77 23.41 20.96
CA GLN A 179 -13.92 23.48 19.78
C GLN A 179 -13.95 22.15 19.05
N VAL A 180 -14.04 22.21 17.72
CA VAL A 180 -13.95 21.02 16.88
C VAL A 180 -12.48 20.80 16.51
N LYS A 181 -11.95 19.62 16.88
CA LYS A 181 -10.56 19.23 16.65
C LYS A 181 -10.49 17.93 15.85
N ALA A 182 -9.62 17.86 14.85
CA ALA A 182 -9.41 16.68 14.02
C ALA A 182 -7.94 16.27 13.96
N THR A 183 -7.69 14.96 13.82
CA THR A 183 -6.35 14.40 13.62
C THR A 183 -6.14 14.18 12.13
N ILE A 184 -5.66 15.21 11.43
CA ILE A 184 -5.41 15.15 9.98
C ILE A 184 -4.12 14.37 9.75
N ILE A 185 -3.00 14.85 10.30
CA ILE A 185 -1.73 14.14 10.35
C ILE A 185 -1.66 13.37 11.66
N LYS A 186 -1.28 12.09 11.61
CA LYS A 186 -1.18 11.22 12.78
C LYS A 186 -0.22 11.82 13.80
N GLY A 187 -0.58 11.75 15.08
CA GLY A 187 0.17 12.36 16.18
C GLY A 187 -0.13 13.85 16.41
N SER A 188 -0.75 14.56 15.46
CA SER A 188 -1.14 15.96 15.62
C SER A 188 -2.67 16.12 15.69
N ARG A 189 -3.16 16.86 16.68
CA ARG A 189 -4.59 17.18 16.80
C ARG A 189 -4.80 18.67 16.56
N VAL A 190 -5.36 19.01 15.41
CA VAL A 190 -5.52 20.39 14.95
C VAL A 190 -6.93 20.89 15.26
N SER A 191 -7.02 22.10 15.82
CA SER A 191 -8.30 22.81 16.01
C SER A 191 -8.74 23.41 14.67
N LEU A 192 -10.00 23.20 14.28
CA LEU A 192 -10.53 23.68 13.00
C LEU A 192 -10.91 25.18 13.01
N GLY A 193 -10.70 25.86 14.15
CA GLY A 193 -11.02 27.28 14.34
C GLY A 193 -12.24 27.52 15.25
N SER A 194 -12.41 28.77 15.69
CA SER A 194 -13.48 29.18 16.61
C SER A 194 -14.85 29.33 15.92
N ASN A 195 -14.88 29.57 14.61
CA ASN A 195 -16.10 29.79 13.83
C ASN A 195 -16.71 28.48 13.29
N VAL A 196 -16.20 27.33 13.74
CA VAL A 196 -16.65 26.01 13.30
C VAL A 196 -17.65 25.44 14.30
N PHE A 197 -18.82 25.05 13.81
CA PHE A 197 -19.86 24.42 14.60
C PHE A 197 -20.35 23.14 13.94
N LEU A 198 -20.88 22.24 14.77
CA LEU A 198 -21.46 20.99 14.30
C LEU A 198 -22.95 21.16 14.05
N THR A 199 -23.41 20.77 12.87
CA THR A 199 -24.83 20.64 12.54
C THR A 199 -25.07 19.37 11.70
N GLY A 200 -26.32 18.89 11.69
CA GLY A 200 -26.69 17.71 10.91
C GLY A 200 -26.49 17.97 9.42
N GLY A 201 -25.80 17.05 8.75
CA GLY A 201 -25.71 17.01 7.29
C GLY A 201 -26.81 16.15 6.67
N ASN A 202 -26.85 16.16 5.35
CA ASN A 202 -27.72 15.25 4.59
C ASN A 202 -27.29 13.80 4.89
N GLY A 203 -28.18 13.02 5.52
CA GLY A 203 -27.90 11.63 5.91
C GLY A 203 -27.60 11.41 7.41
N GLY A 204 -27.94 12.35 8.29
CA GLY A 204 -27.95 12.14 9.75
C GLY A 204 -26.57 12.18 10.43
N SER A 205 -25.48 12.28 9.66
CA SER A 205 -24.15 12.50 10.21
C SER A 205 -23.94 13.98 10.58
N MET A 206 -23.24 14.23 11.68
CA MET A 206 -22.92 15.58 12.13
C MET A 206 -21.67 16.09 11.42
N LEU A 207 -21.80 17.16 10.63
CA LEU A 207 -20.70 17.73 9.87
C LEU A 207 -20.24 19.06 10.49
N PRO A 208 -18.93 19.35 10.44
CA PRO A 208 -18.40 20.65 10.81
C PRO A 208 -18.64 21.65 9.68
N PHE A 209 -19.31 22.75 10.01
CA PHE A 209 -19.54 23.87 9.13
C PHE A 209 -18.89 25.13 9.69
N GLN A 210 -18.41 25.98 8.79
CA GLN A 210 -17.82 27.27 9.09
C GLN A 210 -18.65 28.39 8.45
N LYS A 211 -18.83 29.48 9.18
CA LYS A 211 -19.39 30.71 8.61
C LYS A 211 -18.27 31.49 7.90
N THR A 212 -18.47 31.80 6.64
CA THR A 212 -17.51 32.58 5.82
C THR A 212 -17.85 34.08 5.80
N GLY A 213 -19.10 34.47 6.12
CA GLY A 213 -19.55 35.87 6.11
C GLY A 213 -20.07 36.40 7.46
N ARG A 214 -20.31 37.71 7.54
CA ARG A 214 -20.91 38.38 8.71
C ARG A 214 -22.41 38.06 8.90
N GLY A 215 -23.09 37.68 7.82
CA GLY A 215 -24.52 37.35 7.81
C GLY A 215 -24.84 35.94 8.31
N ARG A 216 -26.14 35.61 8.36
CA ARG A 216 -26.63 34.26 8.72
C ARG A 216 -26.28 33.19 7.66
N SER A 217 -26.12 33.62 6.41
CA SER A 217 -25.79 32.83 5.22
C SER A 217 -24.62 33.56 4.55
N PRO A 218 -23.40 33.01 4.48
CA PRO A 218 -23.02 31.72 3.91
C PRO A 218 -22.36 30.76 4.91
N ILE A 219 -22.70 29.48 4.78
CA ILE A 219 -22.21 28.40 5.64
C ILE A 219 -21.61 27.33 4.73
N GLU A 220 -20.33 27.06 4.90
CA GLU A 220 -19.60 26.06 4.11
C GLU A 220 -19.13 24.91 4.98
N ALA A 221 -19.17 23.69 4.45
CA ALA A 221 -18.63 22.53 5.14
C ALA A 221 -17.10 22.67 5.19
N VAL A 222 -16.52 22.47 6.38
CA VAL A 222 -15.07 22.45 6.52
C VAL A 222 -14.52 21.24 5.77
N ARG A 223 -13.57 21.47 4.87
CA ARG A 223 -12.89 20.42 4.09
C ARG A 223 -11.40 20.45 4.41
N THR A 224 -10.77 19.28 4.37
CA THR A 224 -9.34 19.11 4.68
C THR A 224 -8.61 18.62 3.42
N LEU A 225 -7.96 17.46 3.49
CA LEU A 225 -7.16 16.88 2.42
C LEU A 225 -7.97 15.85 1.62
N SER A 226 -7.64 15.72 0.34
CA SER A 226 -8.13 14.62 -0.51
C SER A 226 -7.21 13.40 -0.44
N VAL A 227 -7.71 12.23 -0.83
CA VAL A 227 -6.89 11.02 -0.95
C VAL A 227 -5.76 11.19 -1.98
N PRO A 228 -6.00 11.72 -3.19
CA PRO A 228 -4.92 12.06 -4.12
C PRO A 228 -3.83 12.95 -3.52
N GLN A 229 -4.20 14.02 -2.81
CA GLN A 229 -3.23 14.92 -2.15
C GLN A 229 -2.40 14.23 -1.07
N MET A 230 -2.95 13.21 -0.40
CA MET A 230 -2.20 12.44 0.60
C MET A 230 -1.19 11.50 -0.05
N ILE A 231 -1.54 10.92 -1.21
CA ILE A 231 -0.64 10.07 -2.00
C ILE A 231 0.54 10.88 -2.52
N ASP A 232 0.30 12.08 -3.06
CA ASP A 232 1.36 12.95 -3.58
C ASP A 232 2.16 13.66 -2.48
N GLY A 233 1.61 13.72 -1.26
CA GLY A 233 2.21 14.39 -0.11
C GLY A 233 3.12 13.48 0.72
N LYS A 234 2.94 13.51 2.04
CA LYS A 234 3.84 12.84 3.00
C LYS A 234 3.89 11.32 2.88
N ALA A 235 2.82 10.70 2.37
CA ALA A 235 2.76 9.25 2.23
C ALA A 235 3.50 8.73 1.00
N ARG A 236 3.88 9.59 0.05
CA ARG A 236 4.46 9.20 -1.25
C ARG A 236 5.64 8.24 -1.11
N GLN A 237 6.68 8.65 -0.39
CA GLN A 237 7.91 7.88 -0.24
C GLN A 237 7.64 6.52 0.41
N THR A 238 6.84 6.50 1.48
CA THR A 238 6.47 5.26 2.17
C THR A 238 5.67 4.32 1.28
N ILE A 239 4.76 4.84 0.46
CA ILE A 239 4.00 4.06 -0.52
C ILE A 239 4.93 3.48 -1.58
N GLU A 240 5.82 4.30 -2.17
CA GLU A 240 6.78 3.87 -3.19
C GLU A 240 7.72 2.77 -2.65
N THR A 241 8.27 2.94 -1.44
CA THR A 241 9.11 1.93 -0.78
C THR A 241 8.33 0.64 -0.50
N THR A 242 7.14 0.75 0.11
CA THR A 242 6.31 -0.43 0.41
C THR A 242 5.94 -1.20 -0.85
N ILE A 243 5.62 -0.49 -1.94
CA ILE A 243 5.29 -1.11 -3.22
C ILE A 243 6.51 -1.79 -3.82
N SER A 244 7.67 -1.13 -3.83
CA SER A 244 8.91 -1.69 -4.40
C SER A 244 9.34 -2.96 -3.67
N GLU A 245 9.36 -2.94 -2.34
CA GLU A 245 9.69 -4.10 -1.51
C GLU A 245 8.71 -5.26 -1.73
N LYS A 246 7.40 -4.97 -1.65
CA LYS A 246 6.37 -6.02 -1.77
C LYS A 246 6.28 -6.57 -3.18
N LEU A 247 6.54 -5.77 -4.21
CA LEU A 247 6.63 -6.25 -5.59
C LEU A 247 7.84 -7.16 -5.78
N GLY A 248 9.00 -6.80 -5.25
CA GLY A 248 10.20 -7.64 -5.30
C GLY A 248 9.99 -9.01 -4.65
N GLU A 249 9.40 -9.05 -3.45
CA GLU A 249 9.03 -10.30 -2.77
C GLU A 249 8.11 -11.18 -3.63
N ARG A 250 7.11 -10.57 -4.30
CA ARG A 250 6.15 -11.29 -5.13
C ARG A 250 6.74 -11.79 -6.43
N PHE A 251 7.56 -10.97 -7.07
CA PHE A 251 8.24 -11.34 -8.28
C PHE A 251 9.15 -12.56 -8.04
N ASN A 252 9.99 -12.53 -7.00
CA ASN A 252 10.84 -13.65 -6.63
C ASN A 252 10.02 -14.92 -6.35
N HIS A 253 8.90 -14.80 -5.63
CA HIS A 253 8.01 -15.92 -5.39
C HIS A 253 7.47 -16.57 -6.67
N TYR A 254 7.09 -15.77 -7.67
CA TYR A 254 6.59 -16.30 -8.94
C TYR A 254 7.70 -16.88 -9.83
N ILE A 255 8.90 -16.30 -9.80
CA ILE A 255 10.08 -16.86 -10.47
C ILE A 255 10.42 -18.23 -9.88
N ASP A 256 10.49 -18.36 -8.55
CA ASP A 256 10.75 -19.63 -7.88
C ASP A 256 9.68 -20.69 -8.21
N GLN A 257 8.42 -20.28 -8.33
CA GLN A 257 7.33 -21.19 -8.69
C GLN A 257 7.43 -21.69 -10.14
N VAL A 258 7.90 -20.84 -11.05
CA VAL A 258 8.01 -21.15 -12.49
C VAL A 258 9.29 -21.91 -12.81
N MET A 259 10.36 -21.64 -12.07
CA MET A 259 11.69 -22.24 -12.27
C MET A 259 11.87 -23.58 -11.55
N LYS A 260 10.93 -23.96 -10.66
CA LYS A 260 10.77 -25.34 -10.19
C LYS A 260 10.38 -26.30 -11.33
#